data_AF-X0XUK3-F1
#
_entry.id   AF-X0XUK3-F1
#
_cell.length_a   1.000
_cell.length_b   1.000
_cell.length_c   1.000
_cell.angle_alpha   90.00
_cell.angle_beta   90.00
_cell.angle_gamma   90.00
#
_symmetry.space_group_name_H-M   'P 1'
#
loop_
_entity.id
_entity.type
_entity.pdbx_description
1 polymer ?
#
loop_
_entity_poly.entity_id
_entity_poly.type
_entity_poly.pdbx_seq_one_letter_code
_entity_poly.pdbx_strand_id
1 'polypeptide(L)'
;AGSPSLTTVISSIIAGNTAGGGNPDLQQFATLIVDYSLIGDNSGTSLTEAQMADADGNLIGSAAGVGIIDPLLDPLADNGGPTETHALQLGSPAIDAGDPSAVAGAGGVPLYDQRGFGFSRVNDDRIDMGAFEAPPDTTPPTLLAPPNQVLLEDTASGPLAILVEDVGTDPNEITVTASSSNTTLIPNTDVNLMLGGSGANRTIDILPAANQHGNSFITITATDPAGNESFVTFSVEVQPDTTPP
;
A
#
# COMPACT_ATOMS: atom_id res chain seq x y z
N ALA A 1 2.86 -43.31 23.40
CA ALA A 1 2.23 -42.35 22.48
C ALA A 1 2.98 -41.04 22.65
N GLY A 2 3.67 -40.56 21.61
CA GLY A 2 4.31 -39.25 21.66
C GLY A 2 3.24 -38.19 21.80
N SER A 3 3.48 -37.17 22.64
CA SER A 3 2.64 -35.98 22.67
C SER A 3 2.42 -35.47 21.25
N PRO A 4 1.23 -34.97 20.88
CA PRO A 4 1.05 -34.36 19.57
C PRO A 4 2.13 -33.29 19.41
N SER A 5 2.95 -33.40 18.37
CA SER A 5 3.98 -32.40 18.08
C SER A 5 3.28 -31.08 17.80
N LEU A 6 3.73 -30.00 18.42
CA LEU A 6 3.24 -28.66 18.10
C LEU A 6 4.30 -27.99 17.24
N THR A 7 3.88 -27.41 16.11
CA THR A 7 4.73 -26.55 15.29
C THR A 7 4.18 -25.14 15.35
N THR A 8 5.04 -24.17 15.66
CA THR A 8 4.69 -22.75 15.68
C THR A 8 5.54 -22.02 14.66
N VAL A 9 4.91 -21.20 13.83
CA VAL A 9 5.54 -20.36 12.80
C VAL A 9 5.23 -18.91 13.16
N ILE A 10 6.26 -18.10 13.37
CA ILE A 10 6.12 -16.70 13.80
C ILE A 10 7.02 -15.84 12.93
N SER A 11 6.52 -14.69 12.47
CA SER A 11 7.30 -13.68 11.73
C SER A 11 8.09 -14.30 10.57
N SER A 12 7.48 -15.23 9.85
CA SER A 12 8.16 -16.04 8.83
C SER A 12 7.51 -15.92 7.46
N ILE A 13 8.30 -16.15 6.42
CA ILE A 13 7.79 -16.37 5.05
C ILE A 13 8.07 -17.83 4.69
N ILE A 14 7.02 -18.56 4.32
CA ILE A 14 7.09 -19.94 3.82
C ILE A 14 6.38 -19.94 2.46
N ALA A 15 7.16 -19.77 1.40
CA ALA A 15 6.66 -19.62 0.04
C ALA A 15 7.61 -20.21 -1.01
N GLY A 16 7.06 -20.71 -2.11
CA GLY A 16 7.82 -21.31 -3.22
C GLY A 16 8.49 -22.65 -2.91
N ASN A 17 8.16 -23.29 -1.78
CA ASN A 17 8.66 -24.61 -1.43
C ASN A 17 7.91 -25.69 -2.23
N THR A 18 8.63 -26.72 -2.66
CA THR A 18 8.03 -27.87 -3.35
C THR A 18 8.47 -29.16 -2.70
N ALA A 19 7.55 -30.12 -2.54
CA ALA A 19 7.85 -31.44 -1.99
C ALA A 19 7.04 -32.52 -2.72
N GLY A 20 7.69 -33.63 -3.08
CA GLY A 20 7.02 -34.84 -3.57
C GLY A 20 6.20 -34.71 -4.87
N GLY A 21 6.40 -33.65 -5.65
CA GLY A 21 5.67 -33.39 -6.90
C GLY A 21 4.37 -32.58 -6.73
N GLY A 22 4.08 -32.07 -5.54
CA GLY A 22 3.08 -31.03 -5.30
C GLY A 22 3.70 -29.66 -5.00
N ASN A 23 2.85 -28.64 -4.93
CA ASN A 23 3.23 -27.25 -4.65
C ASN A 23 2.88 -26.71 -3.24
N PRO A 24 2.52 -27.51 -2.21
CA PRO A 24 2.26 -26.93 -0.90
C PRO A 24 3.56 -26.40 -0.29
N ASP A 25 3.49 -25.18 0.23
CA ASP A 25 4.65 -24.55 0.85
C ASP A 25 4.97 -25.14 2.22
N LEU A 26 3.96 -25.72 2.85
CA LEU A 26 4.04 -26.40 4.13
C LEU A 26 3.15 -27.63 4.14
N GLN A 27 3.69 -28.73 4.68
CA GLN A 27 2.94 -29.96 4.95
C GLN A 27 2.68 -30.08 6.46
N GLN A 28 1.41 -30.11 6.84
CA GLN A 28 1.00 -30.18 8.23
C GLN A 28 0.89 -31.63 8.72
N PHE A 29 1.81 -32.04 9.59
CA PHE A 29 1.80 -33.38 10.22
C PHE A 29 1.28 -33.39 11.66
N ALA A 30 1.02 -32.21 12.22
CA ALA A 30 0.53 -32.04 13.58
C ALA A 30 -0.14 -30.67 13.76
N THR A 31 -0.45 -30.26 15.00
CA THR A 31 -1.03 -28.94 15.24
C THR A 31 -0.06 -27.85 14.78
N LEU A 32 -0.59 -26.91 13.99
CA LEU A 32 0.15 -25.78 13.44
C LEU A 32 -0.47 -24.49 14.01
N ILE A 33 0.37 -23.65 14.60
CA ILE A 33 0.04 -22.28 15.00
C ILE A 33 0.89 -21.36 14.13
N VAL A 34 0.26 -20.32 13.59
CA VAL A 34 0.91 -19.34 12.73
C VAL A 34 0.55 -17.96 13.26
N ASP A 35 1.54 -17.10 13.44
CA ASP A 35 1.35 -15.71 13.88
C ASP A 35 2.21 -14.79 13.01
N TYR A 36 1.65 -13.69 12.51
CA TYR A 36 2.36 -12.70 11.69
C TYR A 36 3.27 -13.32 10.62
N SER A 37 2.79 -14.33 9.90
CA SER A 37 3.57 -15.04 8.89
C SER A 37 2.85 -15.14 7.56
N LEU A 38 3.64 -15.24 6.48
CA LEU A 38 3.17 -15.44 5.12
C LEU A 38 3.35 -16.90 4.73
N ILE A 39 2.25 -17.57 4.37
CA ILE A 39 2.26 -18.90 3.76
C ILE A 39 1.73 -18.74 2.32
N GLY A 40 2.58 -19.00 1.32
CA GLY A 40 2.23 -18.74 -0.09
C GLY A 40 1.14 -19.68 -0.64
N ASP A 41 1.32 -20.98 -0.45
CA ASP A 41 0.42 -22.08 -0.84
C ASP A 41 0.15 -22.95 0.39
N ASN A 42 -1.07 -22.84 0.93
CA ASN A 42 -1.47 -23.58 2.12
C ASN A 42 -2.07 -24.98 1.83
N SER A 43 -2.00 -25.51 0.60
CA SER A 43 -2.66 -26.77 0.18
C SER A 43 -2.26 -28.02 0.96
N GLY A 44 -1.15 -27.97 1.71
CA GLY A 44 -0.69 -29.03 2.60
C GLY A 44 -1.12 -28.85 4.05
N THR A 45 -1.98 -27.88 4.36
CA THR A 45 -2.41 -27.52 5.72
C THR A 45 -3.92 -27.47 5.85
N SER A 46 -4.41 -27.35 7.08
CA SER A 46 -5.82 -27.06 7.41
C SER A 46 -6.06 -25.59 7.71
N LEU A 47 -5.15 -24.69 7.34
CA LEU A 47 -5.32 -23.25 7.56
C LEU A 47 -6.45 -22.72 6.68
N THR A 48 -7.13 -21.69 7.17
CA THR A 48 -8.11 -20.95 6.36
C THR A 48 -7.35 -19.94 5.51
N GLU A 49 -7.72 -19.82 4.24
CA GLU A 49 -7.16 -18.82 3.34
C GLU A 49 -7.44 -17.40 3.85
N ALA A 50 -6.45 -16.52 3.72
CA ALA A 50 -6.47 -15.14 4.14
C ALA A 50 -5.59 -14.29 3.19
N GLN A 51 -6.22 -13.71 2.16
CA GLN A 51 -5.56 -12.79 1.21
C GLN A 51 -5.24 -11.42 1.82
N MET A 52 -5.86 -11.12 2.96
CA MET A 52 -5.57 -10.01 3.84
C MET A 52 -5.26 -10.57 5.22
N ALA A 53 -4.54 -9.79 6.04
CA ALA A 53 -4.16 -10.21 7.39
C ALA A 53 -5.35 -10.76 8.17
N ASP A 54 -5.24 -11.99 8.67
CA ASP A 54 -6.24 -12.60 9.56
C ASP A 54 -6.16 -12.04 10.99
N ALA A 55 -6.91 -12.64 11.92
CA ALA A 55 -6.94 -12.19 13.31
C ALA A 55 -5.59 -12.32 14.03
N ASP A 56 -4.73 -13.22 13.57
CA ASP A 56 -3.38 -13.47 14.10
C ASP A 56 -2.31 -12.78 13.23
N GLY A 57 -2.74 -11.94 12.27
CA GLY A 57 -1.87 -11.15 11.39
C GLY A 57 -1.26 -11.92 10.23
N ASN A 58 -1.75 -13.12 9.90
CA ASN A 58 -1.17 -13.95 8.85
C ASN A 58 -1.71 -13.62 7.47
N LEU A 59 -0.87 -13.85 6.46
CA LEU A 59 -1.27 -13.91 5.06
C LEU A 59 -1.16 -15.37 4.59
N ILE A 60 -2.30 -15.95 4.21
CA ILE A 60 -2.40 -17.37 3.90
C ILE A 60 -2.97 -17.53 2.49
N GLY A 61 -2.13 -17.88 1.53
CA GLY A 61 -2.56 -18.11 0.16
C GLY A 61 -3.28 -19.45 -0.04
N SER A 62 -4.02 -19.53 -1.14
CA SER A 62 -5.05 -20.55 -1.36
C SER A 62 -4.49 -21.94 -1.68
N ALA A 63 -5.15 -22.97 -1.14
CA ALA A 63 -4.91 -24.36 -1.51
C ALA A 63 -5.34 -24.72 -2.95
N ALA A 64 -6.11 -23.86 -3.63
CA ALA A 64 -6.74 -24.16 -4.92
C ALA A 64 -5.91 -23.72 -6.14
N GLY A 65 -4.70 -23.18 -5.93
CA GLY A 65 -3.80 -22.68 -6.98
C GLY A 65 -4.19 -21.31 -7.56
N VAL A 66 -5.34 -20.75 -7.20
CA VAL A 66 -5.75 -19.36 -7.46
C VAL A 66 -5.73 -18.64 -6.13
N GLY A 67 -5.04 -17.50 -6.02
CA GLY A 67 -4.83 -16.82 -4.73
C GLY A 67 -3.60 -17.33 -3.97
N ILE A 68 -2.61 -17.90 -4.68
CA ILE A 68 -1.26 -18.08 -4.12
C ILE A 68 -0.68 -16.69 -3.85
N ILE A 69 -0.10 -16.49 -2.68
CA ILE A 69 0.55 -15.23 -2.32
C ILE A 69 2.04 -15.35 -2.67
N ASP A 70 2.47 -14.56 -3.64
CA ASP A 70 3.89 -14.37 -3.92
C ASP A 70 4.46 -13.36 -2.92
N PRO A 71 5.46 -13.73 -2.09
CA PRO A 71 6.09 -12.79 -1.17
C PRO A 71 6.93 -11.72 -1.89
N LEU A 72 7.10 -11.80 -3.22
CA LEU A 72 7.93 -10.90 -4.01
C LEU A 72 9.35 -10.79 -3.44
N LEU A 73 10.00 -11.94 -3.28
CA LEU A 73 11.39 -12.01 -2.83
C LEU A 73 12.35 -11.86 -4.01
N ASP A 74 13.39 -11.07 -3.84
CA ASP A 74 14.56 -11.12 -4.71
C ASP A 74 15.34 -12.44 -4.48
N PRO A 75 16.09 -12.92 -5.50
CA PRO A 75 16.99 -14.05 -5.32
C PRO A 75 17.98 -13.85 -4.17
N LEU A 76 18.47 -14.96 -3.61
CA LEU A 76 19.53 -14.93 -2.60
C LEU A 76 20.76 -14.16 -3.14
N ALA A 77 21.11 -13.07 -2.46
CA ALA A 77 22.18 -12.18 -2.89
C ALA A 77 22.86 -11.48 -1.70
N ASP A 78 24.00 -10.84 -1.98
CA ASP A 78 24.65 -9.91 -1.05
C ASP A 78 23.86 -8.58 -1.00
N ASN A 79 22.95 -8.50 -0.03
CA ASN A 79 22.18 -7.29 0.28
C ASN A 79 22.81 -6.52 1.46
N GLY A 80 24.10 -6.74 1.71
CA GLY A 80 24.84 -6.22 2.85
C GLY A 80 24.89 -7.19 4.03
N GLY A 81 25.82 -6.93 4.95
CA GLY A 81 26.03 -7.76 6.14
C GLY A 81 26.93 -8.98 5.91
N PRO A 82 27.01 -9.93 6.86
CA PRO A 82 27.90 -11.09 6.79
C PRO A 82 27.26 -12.32 6.13
N THR A 83 25.98 -12.27 5.74
CA THR A 83 25.23 -13.39 5.14
C THR A 83 24.43 -12.92 3.94
N GLU A 84 24.34 -13.74 2.88
CA GLU A 84 23.38 -13.50 1.79
C GLU A 84 21.94 -13.61 2.30
N THR A 85 21.03 -12.85 1.69
CA THR A 85 19.62 -12.73 2.11
C THR A 85 18.70 -12.71 0.89
N HIS A 86 17.41 -13.02 1.09
CA HIS A 86 16.37 -12.71 0.10
C HIS A 86 15.80 -11.35 0.49
N ALA A 87 16.05 -10.32 -0.33
CA ALA A 87 15.45 -9.00 -0.09
C ALA A 87 13.96 -9.03 -0.46
N LEU A 88 13.18 -8.16 0.17
CA LEU A 88 11.80 -7.90 -0.21
C LEU A 88 11.78 -6.90 -1.38
N GLN A 89 11.10 -7.24 -2.46
CA GLN A 89 10.83 -6.28 -3.53
C GLN A 89 9.81 -5.24 -3.03
N LEU A 90 9.87 -4.04 -3.60
CA LEU A 90 8.90 -2.99 -3.33
C LEU A 90 7.48 -3.47 -3.69
N GLY A 91 6.53 -3.31 -2.75
CA GLY A 91 5.18 -3.86 -2.86
C GLY A 91 5.02 -5.31 -2.42
N SER A 92 6.06 -5.90 -1.81
CA SER A 92 5.93 -7.20 -1.16
C SER A 92 4.82 -7.16 -0.10
N PRO A 93 3.92 -8.15 -0.08
CA PRO A 93 2.89 -8.27 0.96
C PRO A 93 3.46 -8.57 2.35
N ALA A 94 4.77 -8.82 2.47
CA ALA A 94 5.46 -9.02 3.73
C ALA A 94 6.06 -7.74 4.33
N ILE A 95 6.10 -6.63 3.57
CA ILE A 95 6.55 -5.33 4.07
C ILE A 95 5.50 -4.77 5.05
N ASP A 96 5.96 -4.30 6.21
CA ASP A 96 5.16 -3.74 7.29
C ASP A 96 3.95 -4.61 7.64
N ALA A 97 4.11 -5.93 7.55
CA ALA A 97 3.00 -6.88 7.71
C ALA A 97 3.14 -7.75 8.96
N GLY A 98 4.26 -7.64 9.68
CA GLY A 98 4.50 -8.38 10.92
C GLY A 98 3.77 -7.79 12.14
N ASP A 99 4.24 -8.16 13.33
CA ASP A 99 3.65 -7.76 14.61
C ASP A 99 3.72 -6.22 14.81
N PRO A 100 2.58 -5.51 14.89
CA PRO A 100 2.56 -4.05 15.06
C PRO A 100 3.07 -3.60 16.44
N SER A 101 3.27 -4.52 17.39
CA SER A 101 3.84 -4.24 18.71
C SER A 101 5.35 -4.53 18.80
N ALA A 102 5.96 -5.01 17.71
CA ALA A 102 7.38 -5.31 17.67
C ALA A 102 8.23 -4.05 17.87
N VAL A 103 9.19 -4.14 18.78
CA VAL A 103 10.18 -3.09 19.01
C VAL A 103 11.56 -3.72 18.96
N ALA A 104 12.42 -3.22 18.07
CA ALA A 104 13.77 -3.76 17.88
C ALA A 104 14.55 -3.80 19.22
N GLY A 105 15.04 -5.00 19.59
CA GLY A 105 15.76 -5.22 20.84
C GLY A 105 14.90 -5.42 22.09
N ALA A 106 13.58 -5.49 21.96
CA ALA A 106 12.64 -5.74 23.05
C ALA A 106 11.72 -6.93 22.73
N GLY A 107 11.11 -7.55 23.76
CA GLY A 107 10.10 -8.59 23.56
C GLY A 107 10.58 -9.87 22.86
N GLY A 108 11.89 -10.06 22.68
CA GLY A 108 12.45 -11.17 21.89
C GLY A 108 12.68 -10.83 20.41
N VAL A 109 12.31 -9.61 19.98
CA VAL A 109 12.64 -9.08 18.66
C VAL A 109 14.12 -8.68 18.65
N PRO A 110 14.94 -9.21 17.72
CA PRO A 110 16.33 -8.80 17.55
C PRO A 110 16.47 -7.29 17.30
N LEU A 111 17.64 -6.71 17.62
CA LEU A 111 17.94 -5.32 17.25
C LEU A 111 18.10 -5.15 15.73
N TYR A 112 18.57 -6.19 15.06
CA TYR A 112 18.91 -6.17 13.65
C TYR A 112 18.30 -7.35 12.91
N ASP A 113 18.04 -7.19 11.63
CA ASP A 113 17.66 -8.29 10.76
C ASP A 113 18.83 -9.26 10.49
N GLN A 114 18.65 -10.24 9.60
CA GLN A 114 19.69 -11.25 9.34
C GLN A 114 21.02 -10.67 8.82
N ARG A 115 21.02 -9.45 8.26
CA ARG A 115 22.24 -8.75 7.80
C ARG A 115 23.07 -8.23 8.97
N GLY A 116 22.50 -8.14 10.17
CA GLY A 116 23.21 -7.77 11.39
C GLY A 116 23.43 -6.27 11.55
N PHE A 117 24.52 -5.89 12.24
CA PHE A 117 24.74 -4.52 12.71
C PHE A 117 24.55 -3.47 11.60
N GLY A 118 23.68 -2.49 11.86
CA GLY A 118 23.37 -1.39 10.93
C GLY A 118 22.06 -1.58 10.15
N PHE A 119 21.46 -2.77 10.20
CA PHE A 119 20.18 -3.08 9.56
C PHE A 119 19.13 -3.35 10.64
N SER A 120 18.36 -2.33 11.03
CA SER A 120 17.31 -2.44 12.06
C SER A 120 16.34 -3.58 11.73
N ARG A 121 15.79 -4.25 12.75
CA ARG A 121 14.73 -5.24 12.56
C ARG A 121 13.33 -4.63 12.50
N VAL A 122 13.20 -3.33 12.75
CA VAL A 122 11.93 -2.59 12.65
C VAL A 122 12.25 -1.25 11.97
N ASN A 123 11.66 -1.02 10.81
CA ASN A 123 11.58 0.26 10.11
C ASN A 123 10.12 0.74 10.08
N ASP A 124 9.87 2.02 9.80
CA ASP A 124 8.51 2.60 9.60
C ASP A 124 7.45 2.19 10.64
N ASP A 125 7.88 2.03 11.90
CA ASP A 125 7.10 1.61 13.05
C ASP A 125 6.53 0.17 12.99
N ARG A 126 6.84 -0.63 11.97
CA ARG A 126 6.37 -2.03 11.87
C ARG A 126 7.42 -2.97 11.31
N ILE A 127 7.50 -4.16 11.90
CA ILE A 127 8.41 -5.22 11.45
C ILE A 127 7.87 -5.91 10.19
N ASP A 128 8.75 -6.29 9.29
CA ASP A 128 8.40 -7.14 8.15
C ASP A 128 8.23 -8.60 8.54
N MET A 129 7.45 -9.35 7.77
CA MET A 129 7.47 -10.81 7.88
C MET A 129 8.77 -11.38 7.28
N GLY A 130 9.38 -12.37 7.95
CA GLY A 130 10.60 -13.04 7.46
C GLY A 130 11.86 -12.63 8.21
N ALA A 131 13.00 -12.69 7.53
CA ALA A 131 14.33 -12.51 8.12
C ALA A 131 15.06 -11.24 7.64
N PHE A 132 14.50 -10.58 6.63
CA PHE A 132 14.97 -9.31 6.07
C PHE A 132 14.00 -8.20 6.46
N GLU A 133 14.53 -6.99 6.69
CA GLU A 133 13.76 -5.77 6.87
C GLU A 133 13.97 -4.84 5.67
N ALA A 134 12.91 -4.50 4.96
CA ALA A 134 12.90 -3.54 3.88
C ALA A 134 13.38 -2.17 4.37
N PRO A 135 14.17 -1.45 3.56
CA PRO A 135 14.46 -0.06 3.88
C PRO A 135 13.15 0.75 3.85
N PRO A 136 13.09 1.88 4.59
CA PRO A 136 11.93 2.75 4.56
C PRO A 136 11.49 3.13 3.15
N ASP A 137 10.18 3.20 2.94
CA ASP A 137 9.66 3.71 1.67
C ASP A 137 9.91 5.21 1.57
N THR A 138 10.53 5.61 0.46
CA THR A 138 10.88 7.00 0.15
C THR A 138 10.38 7.42 -1.23
N THR A 139 9.55 6.59 -1.86
CA THR A 139 9.03 6.84 -3.19
C THR A 139 7.68 7.56 -3.09
N PRO A 140 7.55 8.80 -3.62
CA PRO A 140 6.28 9.49 -3.58
C PRO A 140 5.31 8.94 -4.64
N PRO A 141 3.99 9.06 -4.40
CA PRO A 141 2.99 8.76 -5.41
C PRO A 141 3.24 9.53 -6.71
N THR A 142 2.87 8.94 -7.83
CA THR A 142 2.80 9.60 -9.15
C THR A 142 1.37 10.02 -9.45
N LEU A 143 1.21 11.27 -9.88
CA LEU A 143 -0.08 11.87 -10.23
C LEU A 143 -0.15 12.25 -11.71
N LEU A 144 -1.29 12.00 -12.34
CA LEU A 144 -1.68 12.61 -13.61
C LEU A 144 -2.91 13.49 -13.41
N ALA A 145 -2.72 14.80 -13.59
CA ALA A 145 -3.81 15.78 -13.52
C ALA A 145 -4.75 15.68 -14.73
N PRO A 146 -6.01 16.14 -14.56
CA PRO A 146 -6.84 16.53 -15.69
C PRO A 146 -6.14 17.58 -16.58
N PRO A 147 -6.52 17.69 -17.86
CA PRO A 147 -6.16 18.84 -18.68
C PRO A 147 -6.68 20.15 -18.07
N ASN A 148 -6.12 21.28 -18.51
CA ASN A 148 -6.66 22.61 -18.19
C ASN A 148 -8.13 22.71 -18.59
N GLN A 149 -8.93 23.37 -17.75
CA GLN A 149 -10.38 23.46 -17.88
C GLN A 149 -10.82 24.88 -18.21
N VAL A 150 -11.90 24.98 -18.98
CA VAL A 150 -12.67 26.21 -19.19
C VAL A 150 -14.11 25.90 -18.83
N LEU A 151 -14.64 26.59 -17.82
CA LEU A 151 -15.99 26.42 -17.29
C LEU A 151 -16.78 27.70 -17.51
N LEU A 152 -18.11 27.59 -17.57
CA LEU A 152 -18.98 28.73 -17.37
C LEU A 152 -19.18 28.96 -15.87
N GLU A 153 -19.37 30.21 -15.46
CA GLU A 153 -19.79 30.50 -14.09
C GLU A 153 -21.08 29.73 -13.74
N ASP A 154 -21.25 29.43 -12.46
CA ASP A 154 -22.38 28.66 -11.92
C ASP A 154 -22.53 27.22 -12.47
N THR A 155 -21.56 26.73 -13.24
CA THR A 155 -21.59 25.39 -13.85
C THR A 155 -20.45 24.53 -13.32
N ALA A 156 -20.80 23.33 -12.84
CA ALA A 156 -19.82 22.33 -12.41
C ALA A 156 -19.09 21.72 -13.63
N SER A 157 -17.82 21.32 -13.45
CA SER A 157 -17.07 20.60 -14.48
C SER A 157 -17.62 19.20 -14.75
N GLY A 158 -18.31 18.61 -13.77
CA GLY A 158 -18.48 17.17 -13.70
C GLY A 158 -17.16 16.47 -13.32
N PRO A 159 -17.16 15.13 -13.23
CA PRO A 159 -15.99 14.39 -12.77
C PRO A 159 -14.84 14.44 -13.79
N LEU A 160 -13.73 15.04 -13.38
CA LEU A 160 -12.46 15.06 -14.12
C LEU A 160 -11.54 13.96 -13.58
N ALA A 161 -10.95 13.15 -14.46
CA ALA A 161 -10.13 12.00 -14.06
C ALA A 161 -8.76 12.44 -13.52
N ILE A 162 -8.35 11.80 -12.42
CA ILE A 162 -7.02 11.85 -11.81
C ILE A 162 -6.51 10.41 -11.76
N LEU A 163 -5.33 10.16 -12.33
CA LEU A 163 -4.65 8.88 -12.14
C LEU A 163 -3.66 9.01 -10.98
N VAL A 164 -3.72 8.05 -10.07
CA VAL A 164 -2.81 7.94 -8.93
C VAL A 164 -2.15 6.57 -9.01
N GLU A 165 -0.83 6.55 -9.04
CA GLU A 165 -0.05 5.31 -9.01
C GLU A 165 1.05 5.47 -7.98
N ASP A 166 1.37 4.40 -7.27
CA ASP A 166 2.51 4.39 -6.38
C ASP A 166 3.06 2.96 -6.34
N VAL A 167 4.38 2.83 -6.39
CA VAL A 167 4.99 1.51 -6.49
C VAL A 167 5.11 0.93 -5.10
N GLY A 168 4.32 -0.11 -4.84
CA GLY A 168 4.34 -0.83 -3.58
C GLY A 168 3.36 -0.36 -2.52
N THR A 169 2.63 0.71 -2.79
CA THR A 169 1.48 1.17 -1.99
C THR A 169 0.18 0.78 -2.68
N ASP A 170 -0.79 0.21 -1.95
CA ASP A 170 -2.15 0.05 -2.49
C ASP A 170 -2.73 1.43 -2.80
N PRO A 171 -3.19 1.72 -4.03
CA PRO A 171 -3.79 3.02 -4.37
C PRO A 171 -5.00 3.43 -3.51
N ASN A 172 -5.62 2.51 -2.78
CA ASN A 172 -6.68 2.80 -1.81
C ASN A 172 -6.15 3.39 -0.49
N GLU A 173 -4.88 3.21 -0.18
CA GLU A 173 -4.21 3.74 1.02
C GLU A 173 -3.62 5.14 0.79
N ILE A 174 -3.51 5.56 -0.48
CA ILE A 174 -3.06 6.91 -0.84
C ILE A 174 -4.14 7.94 -0.53
N THR A 175 -3.77 8.94 0.26
CA THR A 175 -4.61 10.09 0.56
C THR A 175 -4.49 11.13 -0.54
N VAL A 176 -5.61 11.51 -1.17
CA VAL A 176 -5.65 12.58 -2.19
C VAL A 176 -6.39 13.79 -1.65
N THR A 177 -5.80 14.98 -1.82
CA THR A 177 -6.40 16.27 -1.46
C THR A 177 -6.34 17.26 -2.63
N ALA A 178 -7.18 18.29 -2.58
CA ALA A 178 -7.23 19.34 -3.59
C ALA A 178 -7.30 20.72 -2.97
N SER A 179 -6.65 21.71 -3.60
CA SER A 179 -6.75 23.11 -3.22
C SER A 179 -6.75 24.06 -4.41
N SER A 180 -7.42 25.18 -4.27
CA SER A 180 -7.48 26.28 -5.21
C SER A 180 -6.57 27.43 -4.80
N SER A 181 -5.88 28.02 -5.77
CA SER A 181 -5.10 29.25 -5.59
C SER A 181 -5.97 30.51 -5.47
N ASN A 182 -7.26 30.43 -5.75
CA ASN A 182 -8.21 31.55 -5.72
C ASN A 182 -9.50 31.09 -5.05
N THR A 183 -9.48 31.06 -3.72
CA THR A 183 -10.59 30.54 -2.91
C THR A 183 -11.85 31.40 -2.94
N THR A 184 -11.78 32.64 -3.46
CA THR A 184 -12.97 33.45 -3.75
C THR A 184 -13.69 32.97 -5.01
N LEU A 185 -12.94 32.48 -6.01
CA LEU A 185 -13.49 31.93 -7.25
C LEU A 185 -13.90 30.45 -7.08
N ILE A 186 -13.03 29.64 -6.48
CA ILE A 186 -13.26 28.20 -6.22
C ILE A 186 -12.86 27.92 -4.76
N PRO A 187 -13.80 27.95 -3.80
CA PRO A 187 -13.50 27.66 -2.41
C PRO A 187 -12.91 26.27 -2.18
N ASN A 188 -12.06 26.10 -1.17
CA ASN A 188 -11.54 24.79 -0.75
C ASN A 188 -12.53 24.07 0.16
N THR A 189 -13.71 23.74 -0.38
CA THR A 189 -14.75 22.96 0.34
C THR A 189 -15.11 21.73 -0.45
N ASP A 190 -15.65 20.71 0.23
CA ASP A 190 -16.04 19.44 -0.39
C ASP A 190 -17.19 19.56 -1.39
N VAL A 191 -17.83 20.73 -1.49
CA VAL A 191 -18.85 21.04 -2.51
C VAL A 191 -18.24 21.68 -3.76
N ASN A 192 -17.13 22.40 -3.60
CA ASN A 192 -16.48 23.14 -4.69
C ASN A 192 -15.30 22.37 -5.31
N LEU A 193 -14.63 21.52 -4.53
CA LEU A 193 -13.55 20.62 -4.94
C LEU A 193 -13.90 19.21 -4.45
N MET A 194 -14.89 18.59 -5.09
CA MET A 194 -15.41 17.29 -4.65
C MET A 194 -14.57 16.16 -5.24
N LEU A 195 -13.74 15.53 -4.40
CA LEU A 195 -12.98 14.34 -4.79
C LEU A 195 -13.87 13.10 -4.81
N GLY A 196 -13.61 12.20 -5.76
CA GLY A 196 -14.32 10.93 -5.94
C GLY A 196 -13.40 9.85 -6.52
N GLY A 197 -14.02 8.75 -6.96
CA GLY A 197 -13.30 7.58 -7.46
C GLY A 197 -12.66 6.74 -6.34
N SER A 198 -11.93 5.69 -6.73
CA SER A 198 -11.32 4.71 -5.83
C SER A 198 -10.09 4.07 -6.46
N GLY A 199 -9.19 3.55 -5.63
CA GLY A 199 -7.90 3.03 -6.08
C GLY A 199 -7.17 4.04 -6.97
N ALA A 200 -6.55 3.55 -8.05
CA ALA A 200 -5.80 4.39 -8.99
C ALA A 200 -6.66 5.39 -9.77
N ASN A 201 -7.97 5.14 -9.91
CA ASN A 201 -8.87 5.96 -10.71
C ASN A 201 -9.66 6.91 -9.79
N ARG A 202 -9.10 8.09 -9.54
CA ARG A 202 -9.74 9.16 -8.76
C ARG A 202 -10.39 10.18 -9.68
N THR A 203 -11.28 10.99 -9.13
CA THR A 203 -11.89 12.10 -9.86
C THR A 203 -11.97 13.35 -9.02
N ILE A 204 -12.09 14.51 -9.66
CA ILE A 204 -12.47 15.77 -9.01
C ILE A 204 -13.60 16.43 -9.79
N ASP A 205 -14.65 16.86 -9.09
CA ASP A 205 -15.68 17.76 -9.63
C ASP A 205 -15.45 19.16 -9.07
N ILE A 206 -15.43 20.14 -9.97
CA ILE A 206 -15.12 21.54 -9.66
C ILE A 206 -16.37 22.38 -9.88
N LEU A 207 -16.81 23.06 -8.83
CA LEU A 207 -17.91 24.00 -8.88
C LEU A 207 -17.41 25.39 -8.45
N PRO A 208 -17.38 26.39 -9.36
CA PRO A 208 -17.09 27.77 -8.98
C PRO A 208 -18.10 28.33 -7.97
N ALA A 209 -17.68 29.32 -7.18
CA ALA A 209 -18.59 30.09 -6.34
C ALA A 209 -19.58 30.89 -7.21
N ALA A 210 -20.77 31.13 -6.65
CA ALA A 210 -21.87 31.72 -7.41
C ALA A 210 -21.51 33.10 -7.99
N ASN A 211 -21.81 33.33 -9.27
CA ASN A 211 -21.55 34.57 -10.00
C ASN A 211 -20.08 35.02 -9.93
N GLN A 212 -19.14 34.08 -9.88
CA GLN A 212 -17.71 34.37 -9.93
C GLN A 212 -17.11 33.88 -11.25
N HIS A 213 -16.24 34.70 -11.83
CA HIS A 213 -15.45 34.38 -13.01
C HIS A 213 -14.00 34.81 -12.80
N GLY A 214 -13.09 34.24 -13.59
CA GLY A 214 -11.65 34.51 -13.50
C GLY A 214 -10.83 33.25 -13.65
N ASN A 215 -9.62 33.27 -13.08
CA ASN A 215 -8.69 32.15 -13.18
C ASN A 215 -8.32 31.62 -11.79
N SER A 216 -8.10 30.31 -11.73
CA SER A 216 -7.53 29.62 -10.59
C SER A 216 -6.60 28.49 -11.04
N PHE A 217 -5.58 28.19 -10.24
CA PHE A 217 -4.89 26.92 -10.34
C PHE A 217 -5.45 25.97 -9.29
N ILE A 218 -5.79 24.76 -9.71
CA ILE A 218 -6.14 23.67 -8.82
C ILE A 218 -4.89 22.80 -8.64
N THR A 219 -4.51 22.59 -7.38
CA THR A 219 -3.41 21.70 -6.98
C THR A 219 -4.00 20.44 -6.40
N ILE A 220 -3.67 19.29 -6.99
CA ILE A 220 -3.96 17.96 -6.44
C ILE A 220 -2.70 17.47 -5.76
N THR A 221 -2.85 16.98 -4.53
CA THR A 221 -1.75 16.43 -3.73
C THR A 221 -2.08 14.98 -3.38
N ALA A 222 -1.11 14.08 -3.51
CA ALA A 222 -1.21 12.69 -3.09
C ALA A 222 -0.13 12.39 -2.06
N THR A 223 -0.51 11.74 -0.97
CA THR A 223 0.36 11.35 0.14
C THR A 223 0.16 9.88 0.42
N ASP A 224 1.25 9.10 0.39
CA ASP A 224 1.23 7.68 0.77
C ASP A 224 1.19 7.51 2.32
N PRO A 225 1.05 6.27 2.84
CA PRO A 225 1.10 6.01 4.27
C PRO A 225 2.45 6.32 4.94
N ALA A 226 3.56 6.25 4.18
CA ALA A 226 4.90 6.60 4.66
C ALA A 226 5.11 8.12 4.78
N GLY A 227 4.18 8.93 4.24
CA GLY A 227 4.22 10.39 4.25
C GLY A 227 4.97 11.00 3.06
N ASN A 228 5.35 10.23 2.05
CA ASN A 228 5.89 10.77 0.81
C ASN A 228 4.76 11.44 0.02
N GLU A 229 5.06 12.62 -0.54
CA GLU A 229 4.06 13.48 -1.15
C GLU A 229 4.47 13.88 -2.57
N SER A 230 3.49 13.93 -3.46
CA SER A 230 3.61 14.61 -4.75
C SER A 230 2.39 15.48 -5.02
N PHE A 231 2.55 16.44 -5.93
CA PHE A 231 1.46 17.29 -6.36
C PHE A 231 1.55 17.63 -7.85
N VAL A 232 0.39 17.89 -8.43
CA VAL A 232 0.22 18.37 -9.81
C VAL A 232 -0.76 19.53 -9.84
N THR A 233 -0.59 20.43 -10.81
CA THR A 233 -1.44 21.61 -10.97
C THR A 233 -2.01 21.71 -12.36
N PHE A 234 -3.27 22.12 -12.49
CA PHE A 234 -3.90 22.50 -13.75
C PHE A 234 -4.68 23.80 -13.60
N SER A 235 -4.85 24.55 -14.68
CA SER A 235 -5.59 25.81 -14.65
C SER A 235 -7.09 25.58 -14.88
N VAL A 236 -7.90 26.37 -14.19
CA VAL A 236 -9.33 26.48 -14.40
C VAL A 236 -9.64 27.94 -14.72
N GLU A 237 -10.14 28.18 -15.93
CA GLU A 237 -10.73 29.46 -16.33
C GLU A 237 -12.25 29.35 -16.17
N VAL A 238 -12.84 30.27 -15.43
CA VAL A 238 -14.30 30.41 -15.29
C VAL A 238 -14.70 31.65 -16.08
N GLN A 239 -15.51 31.45 -17.11
CA GLN A 239 -15.98 32.52 -18.00
C GLN A 239 -17.37 33.01 -17.56
N PRO A 240 -17.66 34.31 -17.73
CA PRO A 240 -19.00 34.83 -17.45
C PRO A 240 -20.06 34.13 -18.30
N ASP A 241 -21.24 33.89 -17.72
CA ASP A 241 -22.38 33.43 -18.52
C ASP A 241 -23.01 34.64 -19.22
N THR A 242 -22.83 34.69 -20.53
CA THR A 242 -23.41 35.77 -21.36
C THR A 242 -24.80 35.46 -21.89
N THR A 243 -25.41 34.33 -21.50
CA THR A 243 -26.77 34.00 -21.95
C THR A 243 -27.80 34.94 -21.29
N PRO A 244 -28.65 35.62 -22.09
CA PRO A 244 -29.72 36.46 -21.53
C PRO A 244 -30.77 35.61 -20.78
N PRO A 245 -31.37 36.13 -19.70
CA PRO A 245 -32.43 35.45 -18.94
C PRO A 245 -33.73 35.26 -19.75
#